data_AF-A0A1Y5DQV6-F1
#
_entry.id   AF-A0A1Y5DQV6-F1
#
_cell.length_a   1.000
_cell.length_b   1.000
_cell.length_c   1.000
_cell.angle_alpha   90.00
_cell.angle_beta   90.00
_cell.angle_gamma   90.00
#
_symmetry.space_group_name_H-M   'P 1'
#
loop_
_entity.id
_entity.type
_entity.pdbx_description
1 polymer ?
#
loop_
_entity_poly.entity_id
_entity_poly.type
_entity_poly.pdbx_seq_one_letter_code
_entity_poly.pdbx_strand_id
1 'polypeptide(L)'
;GSIKYLVATGVAARGIDIGKLTRVVNYDLPFKPEDYIHRIGRTGRAGAPGVAISFVAMGDFKNLCAIESRLGHIIERKEIEGFTVRKTVPVSILNFVPKHKRDGQTANKSAAKSRHENKRDTDKKDDKKSGDKDVYKTIWGKI
;
A
#
# COMPACT_ATOMS: atom_id res chain seq x y z
N GLY A 1 14.07 -28.58 15.40
CA GLY A 1 12.95 -28.40 16.35
C GLY A 1 11.73 -29.11 15.82
N SER A 2 10.88 -29.63 16.70
CA SER A 2 9.70 -30.45 16.37
C SER A 2 8.39 -29.66 16.22
N ILE A 3 8.43 -28.34 16.36
CA ILE A 3 7.25 -27.46 16.37
C ILE A 3 6.89 -27.06 14.94
N LYS A 4 5.64 -27.30 14.53
CA LYS A 4 5.13 -26.98 13.19
C LYS A 4 4.57 -25.56 13.05
N TYR A 5 4.08 -24.98 14.14
CA TYR A 5 3.41 -23.68 14.15
C TYR A 5 3.86 -22.86 15.36
N LEU A 6 3.99 -21.55 15.16
CA LEU A 6 4.19 -20.59 16.23
C LEU A 6 3.12 -19.51 16.14
N VAL A 7 2.51 -19.20 17.27
CA VAL A 7 1.56 -18.11 17.42
C VAL A 7 2.16 -17.09 18.38
N ALA A 8 2.14 -15.82 18.00
CA ALA A 8 2.68 -14.74 18.80
C ALA A 8 1.88 -13.45 18.59
N THR A 9 1.80 -12.63 19.64
CA THR A 9 1.33 -11.25 19.54
C THR A 9 2.48 -10.33 19.15
N GLY A 10 2.16 -9.10 18.73
CA GLY A 10 3.19 -8.12 18.31
C GLY A 10 4.25 -7.81 19.37
N VAL A 11 3.95 -7.99 20.67
CA VAL A 11 4.93 -7.85 21.75
C VAL A 11 5.78 -9.11 21.88
N ALA A 12 5.14 -10.28 21.93
CA ALA A 12 5.83 -11.57 22.11
C ALA A 12 6.78 -11.91 20.95
N ALA A 13 6.49 -11.43 19.74
CA ALA A 13 7.34 -11.67 18.57
C ALA A 13 8.63 -10.82 18.55
N ARG A 14 8.77 -9.80 19.41
CA ARG A 14 9.99 -8.98 19.47
C ARG A 14 11.11 -9.76 20.13
N GLY A 15 12.30 -9.70 19.55
CA GLY A 15 13.47 -10.43 20.05
C GLY A 15 13.52 -11.90 19.64
N ILE A 16 12.48 -12.43 19.00
CA ILE A 16 12.53 -13.76 18.41
C ILE A 16 13.00 -13.63 16.94
N ASP A 17 14.21 -14.08 16.66
CA ASP A 17 14.73 -14.12 15.29
C ASP A 17 14.33 -15.43 14.60
N ILE A 18 13.18 -15.40 13.95
CA ILE A 18 12.64 -16.52 13.18
C ILE A 18 12.58 -16.10 11.72
N GLY A 19 13.72 -16.19 11.04
CA GLY A 19 13.81 -15.98 9.59
C GLY A 19 13.50 -17.26 8.80
N LYS A 20 13.13 -17.10 7.52
CA LYS A 20 12.96 -18.19 6.53
C LYS A 20 11.70 -19.05 6.72
N LEU A 21 10.59 -18.45 7.15
CA LEU A 21 9.31 -19.14 7.16
C LEU A 21 8.77 -19.30 5.73
N THR A 22 8.11 -20.42 5.44
CA THR A 22 7.41 -20.62 4.14
C THR A 22 6.11 -19.82 4.08
N ARG A 23 5.51 -19.53 5.25
CA ARG A 23 4.24 -18.82 5.36
C ARG A 23 4.17 -17.97 6.61
N VAL A 24 3.51 -16.82 6.49
CA VAL A 24 3.10 -15.95 7.60
C VAL A 24 1.58 -15.78 7.52
N VAL A 25 0.90 -15.86 8.67
CA VAL A 25 -0.54 -15.61 8.78
C VAL A 25 -0.78 -14.47 9.77
N ASN A 26 -1.36 -13.38 9.30
CA ASN A 26 -1.88 -12.32 10.15
C ASN A 26 -3.32 -12.68 10.52
N TYR A 27 -3.50 -13.16 11.76
CA TYR A 27 -4.84 -13.41 12.28
C TYR A 27 -5.62 -12.10 12.42
N ASP A 28 -4.98 -11.09 13.00
CA ASP A 28 -5.47 -9.71 13.04
C ASP A 28 -4.59 -8.80 12.17
N LEU A 29 -5.24 -7.96 11.38
CA LEU A 29 -4.55 -6.99 10.54
C LEU A 29 -3.91 -5.90 11.43
N PRO A 30 -2.60 -5.63 11.29
CA PRO A 30 -1.94 -4.60 12.10
C PRO A 30 -2.47 -3.20 11.76
N PHE A 31 -2.54 -2.33 12.77
CA PHE A 31 -2.97 -0.93 12.60
C PHE A 31 -1.96 -0.09 11.80
N LYS A 32 -0.66 -0.40 11.91
CA LYS A 32 0.42 0.30 11.23
C LYS A 32 0.90 -0.49 10.03
N PRO A 33 1.01 0.11 8.83
CA PRO A 33 1.57 -0.54 7.65
C PRO A 33 2.99 -1.08 7.85
N GLU A 34 3.80 -0.39 8.64
CA GLU A 34 5.18 -0.80 8.93
C GLU A 34 5.21 -2.14 9.67
N ASP A 35 4.30 -2.35 10.62
CA ASP A 35 4.18 -3.61 11.35
C ASP A 35 3.76 -4.74 10.43
N TYR A 36 2.92 -4.47 9.42
CA TYR A 36 2.59 -5.45 8.38
C TYR A 36 3.83 -5.91 7.63
N ILE A 37 4.63 -4.97 7.13
CA ILE A 37 5.87 -5.23 6.38
C ILE A 37 6.85 -6.04 7.24
N HIS A 38 7.03 -5.67 8.50
CA HIS A 38 7.92 -6.39 9.41
C HIS A 38 7.47 -7.83 9.70
N ARG A 39 6.15 -8.08 9.74
CA ARG A 39 5.59 -9.44 9.92
C ARG A 39 5.80 -10.29 8.68
N ILE A 40 5.42 -9.78 7.50
CA ILE A 40 5.57 -10.56 6.26
C ILE A 40 7.03 -10.72 5.85
N GLY A 41 7.92 -9.83 6.28
CA GLY A 41 9.37 -9.94 6.09
C GLY A 41 10.03 -11.13 6.79
N ARG A 42 9.26 -12.01 7.46
CA ARG A 42 9.71 -13.31 7.99
C ARG A 42 9.67 -14.42 6.94
N THR A 43 8.97 -14.21 5.83
CA THR A 43 8.94 -15.10 4.67
C THR A 43 9.59 -14.43 3.44
N GLY A 44 9.76 -15.15 2.33
CA GLY A 44 10.12 -14.56 1.03
C GLY A 44 11.55 -14.00 0.90
N ARG A 45 12.50 -14.40 1.76
CA ARG A 45 13.88 -13.85 1.76
C ARG A 45 14.78 -14.54 0.74
N ALA A 46 15.77 -13.80 0.24
CA ALA A 46 16.84 -14.31 -0.63
C ALA A 46 16.33 -15.03 -1.89
N GLY A 47 15.25 -14.53 -2.49
CA GLY A 47 14.64 -15.10 -3.69
C GLY A 47 13.82 -16.38 -3.46
N ALA A 48 13.72 -16.87 -2.21
CA ALA A 48 12.84 -17.98 -1.88
C ALA A 48 11.36 -17.52 -1.95
N PRO A 49 10.44 -18.38 -2.44
CA PRO A 49 9.02 -18.04 -2.42
C PRO A 49 8.51 -17.96 -0.98
N GLY A 50 7.62 -17.00 -0.73
CA GLY A 50 6.95 -16.83 0.55
C GLY A 50 5.48 -16.51 0.36
N VAL A 51 4.64 -16.90 1.32
CA VAL A 51 3.22 -16.54 1.29
C VAL A 51 2.82 -15.84 2.58
N ALA A 52 2.22 -14.66 2.43
CA ALA A 52 1.54 -13.95 3.51
C ALA A 52 0.03 -14.06 3.32
N ILE A 53 -0.68 -14.52 4.35
CA ILE A 53 -2.15 -14.52 4.40
C ILE A 53 -2.57 -13.57 5.51
N SER A 54 -3.59 -12.77 5.27
CA SER A 54 -4.16 -11.89 6.29
C SER A 54 -5.66 -12.03 6.31
N PHE A 55 -6.24 -12.20 7.49
CA PHE A 55 -7.68 -12.08 7.65
C PHE A 55 -8.06 -10.61 7.82
N VAL A 56 -9.17 -10.25 7.19
CA VAL A 56 -9.65 -8.86 7.13
C VAL A 56 -11.14 -8.86 7.41
N ALA A 57 -11.56 -8.04 8.37
CA ALA A 57 -12.95 -7.75 8.62
C ALA A 57 -13.33 -6.35 8.11
N MET A 58 -14.63 -6.06 8.07
CA MET A 58 -15.14 -4.75 7.64
C MET A 58 -14.53 -3.57 8.44
N GLY A 59 -14.23 -3.77 9.73
CA GLY A 59 -13.58 -2.77 10.58
C GLY A 59 -12.14 -2.43 10.18
N ASP A 60 -11.47 -3.35 9.49
CA ASP A 60 -10.06 -3.21 9.10
C ASP A 60 -9.87 -2.46 7.79
N PHE A 61 -10.95 -2.06 7.12
CA PHE A 61 -10.88 -1.46 5.77
C PHE A 61 -9.91 -0.27 5.69
N LYS A 62 -9.88 0.59 6.72
CA LYS A 62 -8.94 1.73 6.78
C LYS A 62 -7.48 1.27 6.88
N ASN A 63 -7.22 0.25 7.70
CA ASN A 63 -5.89 -0.30 7.89
C ASN A 63 -5.42 -1.01 6.62
N LEU A 64 -6.31 -1.77 5.97
CA LEU A 64 -6.07 -2.41 4.68
C LEU A 64 -5.66 -1.39 3.62
N CYS A 65 -6.43 -0.31 3.45
CA CYS A 65 -6.08 0.74 2.51
C CYS A 65 -4.70 1.34 2.80
N ALA A 66 -4.38 1.62 4.07
CA ALA A 66 -3.07 2.16 4.44
C ALA A 66 -1.92 1.18 4.13
N ILE A 67 -2.14 -0.11 4.35
CA ILE A 67 -1.18 -1.18 4.02
C ILE A 67 -0.97 -1.25 2.51
N GLU A 68 -2.05 -1.32 1.72
CA GLU A 68 -1.98 -1.39 0.26
C GLU A 68 -1.31 -0.15 -0.34
N SER A 69 -1.64 1.05 0.15
CA SER A 69 -0.94 2.28 -0.23
C SER A 69 0.56 2.20 0.07
N ARG A 70 0.96 1.62 1.20
CA ARG A 70 2.37 1.46 1.57
C ARG A 70 3.09 0.41 0.71
N LEU A 71 2.38 -0.65 0.32
CA LEU A 71 2.89 -1.72 -0.55
C LEU A 71 2.92 -1.31 -2.03
N GLY A 72 2.16 -0.29 -2.43
CA GLY A 72 2.06 0.17 -3.81
C GLY A 72 1.16 -0.68 -4.71
N HIS A 73 0.45 -1.66 -4.15
CA HIS A 73 -0.48 -2.53 -4.90
C HIS A 73 -1.62 -3.01 -4.01
N ILE A 74 -2.72 -3.44 -4.64
CA ILE A 74 -3.90 -3.99 -3.98
C ILE A 74 -3.67 -5.47 -3.68
N ILE A 75 -4.05 -5.93 -2.48
CA ILE A 75 -3.92 -7.33 -2.09
C ILE A 75 -5.10 -8.12 -2.66
N GLU A 76 -4.80 -9.25 -3.32
CA GLU A 76 -5.81 -10.15 -3.86
C GLU A 76 -6.69 -10.72 -2.73
N ARG A 77 -8.01 -10.57 -2.86
CA ARG A 77 -8.98 -11.15 -1.93
C ARG A 77 -9.45 -12.49 -2.43
N LYS A 78 -9.41 -13.51 -1.56
CA LYS A 78 -9.86 -14.86 -1.86
C LYS A 78 -10.98 -15.25 -0.93
N GLU A 79 -12.08 -15.73 -1.51
CA GLU A 79 -13.13 -16.40 -0.78
C GLU A 79 -12.79 -17.89 -0.65
N ILE A 80 -13.08 -18.47 0.52
CA ILE A 80 -12.81 -19.88 0.81
C ILE A 80 -14.15 -20.57 1.01
N GLU A 81 -14.32 -21.69 0.32
CA GLU A 81 -15.52 -22.53 0.45
C GLU A 81 -15.75 -22.92 1.92
N GLY A 82 -17.00 -22.84 2.38
CA GLY A 82 -17.36 -23.08 3.78
C GLY A 82 -17.15 -21.90 4.73
N PHE A 83 -16.51 -20.81 4.30
CA PHE A 83 -16.30 -19.59 5.08
C PHE A 83 -16.96 -18.37 4.44
N THR A 84 -18.29 -18.35 4.41
CA THR A 84 -19.05 -17.23 3.83
C THR A 84 -18.88 -15.96 4.67
N VAL A 85 -18.51 -14.87 4.00
CA VAL A 85 -18.31 -13.57 4.64
C VAL A 85 -19.66 -12.96 5.05
N ARG A 86 -19.86 -12.70 6.35
CA ARG A 86 -21.10 -12.05 6.84
C ARG A 86 -21.20 -10.57 6.45
N LYS A 87 -20.07 -9.86 6.43
CA LYS A 87 -19.98 -8.43 6.09
C LYS A 87 -18.83 -8.21 5.14
N THR A 88 -19.14 -7.83 3.91
CA THR A 88 -18.14 -7.64 2.85
C THR A 88 -17.29 -6.41 3.12
N VAL A 89 -15.97 -6.55 2.96
CA VAL A 89 -15.04 -5.41 2.98
C VAL A 89 -15.20 -4.64 1.66
N PRO A 90 -15.37 -3.31 1.67
CA PRO A 90 -15.46 -2.52 0.44
C PRO A 90 -14.21 -2.70 -0.44
N VAL A 91 -14.34 -2.54 -1.75
CA VAL A 91 -13.18 -2.60 -2.67
C VAL A 91 -12.24 -1.43 -2.35
N SER A 92 -10.98 -1.74 -2.10
CA SER A 92 -9.96 -0.73 -1.82
C SER A 92 -9.41 -0.14 -3.13
N ILE A 93 -9.04 1.13 -3.07
CA ILE A 93 -8.35 1.85 -4.15
C ILE A 93 -7.04 2.37 -3.57
N LEU A 94 -5.95 2.27 -4.33
CA LEU A 94 -4.60 2.60 -3.84
C LEU A 94 -4.49 4.02 -3.26
N ASN A 95 -5.31 4.96 -3.75
CA ASN A 95 -5.40 6.36 -3.32
C ASN A 95 -6.62 6.62 -2.41
N PHE A 96 -6.99 5.69 -1.53
CA PHE A 96 -8.13 5.89 -0.64
C PHE A 96 -7.89 7.05 0.35
N VAL A 97 -8.46 8.20 0.04
CA VAL A 97 -8.53 9.36 0.95
C VAL A 97 -9.91 9.36 1.64
N PRO A 98 -9.98 9.34 2.98
CA PRO A 98 -11.24 9.45 3.71
C PRO A 98 -12.01 10.72 3.32
N LYS A 99 -13.34 10.64 3.21
CA LYS A 99 -14.21 11.76 2.77
C LYS A 99 -13.94 13.06 3.54
N HIS A 100 -13.81 12.99 4.87
CA HIS A 100 -13.50 14.16 5.72
C HIS A 100 -12.17 14.85 5.41
N LYS A 101 -11.21 14.18 4.76
CA LYS A 101 -9.94 14.79 4.32
C LYS A 101 -10.01 15.38 2.91
N ARG A 102 -11.01 15.00 2.11
CA ARG A 102 -11.18 15.50 0.73
C ARG A 102 -11.68 16.95 0.70
N ASP A 103 -12.54 17.32 1.63
CA ASP A 103 -13.16 18.66 1.66
C ASP A 103 -12.16 19.79 1.94
N GLY A 104 -11.00 19.48 2.54
CA GLY A 104 -9.93 20.46 2.79
C GLY A 104 -8.97 20.72 1.62
N GLN A 105 -8.97 19.89 0.57
CA GLN A 105 -8.04 20.04 -0.56
C GLN A 105 -8.59 20.90 -1.70
N THR A 106 -9.91 21.06 -1.80
CA THR A 106 -10.55 21.89 -2.85
C THR A 106 -10.44 23.39 -2.58
N ALA A 107 -10.26 23.81 -1.32
CA ALA A 107 -10.17 25.23 -0.95
C ALA A 107 -8.81 25.89 -1.24
N ASN A 108 -7.72 25.12 -1.37
CA ASN A 108 -6.37 25.68 -1.53
C ASN A 108 -5.90 25.83 -2.99
N LYS A 109 -6.69 25.43 -3.99
CA LYS A 109 -6.34 25.63 -5.41
C LYS A 109 -6.85 26.94 -6.03
N SER A 110 -7.80 27.61 -5.39
CA SER A 110 -8.38 28.88 -5.88
C SER A 110 -7.65 30.14 -5.39
N ALA A 111 -6.81 30.04 -4.36
CA ALA A 111 -6.08 31.20 -3.81
C ALA A 111 -4.72 31.49 -4.49
N ALA A 112 -4.20 30.58 -5.32
CA ALA A 112 -2.87 30.72 -5.94
C ALA A 112 -2.88 31.37 -7.34
N LYS A 113 -4.03 31.80 -7.87
CA LYS A 113 -4.16 32.26 -9.27
C LYS A 113 -4.45 33.75 -9.46
N SER A 114 -4.34 34.60 -8.43
CA SER A 114 -4.71 36.03 -8.52
C SER A 114 -3.63 37.03 -8.09
N ARG A 115 -2.34 36.71 -8.24
CA ARG A 115 -1.24 37.67 -7.99
C ARG A 115 -0.08 37.54 -8.97
N HIS A 116 -0.29 37.85 -10.25
CA HIS A 116 0.72 38.56 -11.07
C HIS A 116 0.18 38.93 -12.47
N GLU A 117 -0.33 40.15 -12.59
CA GLU A 117 -0.21 41.03 -13.77
C GLU A 117 0.30 42.35 -13.16
N ASN A 118 1.32 43.06 -13.64
CA ASN A 118 1.59 43.43 -15.02
C ASN A 118 2.96 44.17 -15.10
N LYS A 119 3.87 43.84 -16.04
CA LYS A 119 4.63 44.83 -16.86
C LYS A 119 5.55 44.20 -17.94
N ARG A 120 5.06 44.28 -19.19
CA ARG A 120 5.68 44.67 -20.47
C ARG A 120 7.15 44.30 -20.82
N ASP A 121 7.23 43.44 -21.85
CA ASP A 121 7.77 43.65 -23.22
C ASP A 121 9.29 43.82 -23.45
N THR A 122 9.94 42.85 -24.12
CA THR A 122 10.67 42.99 -25.40
C THR A 122 11.35 41.67 -25.84
N ASP A 123 10.92 41.18 -27.01
CA ASP A 123 11.71 40.68 -28.17
C ASP A 123 12.94 39.73 -28.02
N LYS A 124 12.81 38.45 -28.46
CA LYS A 124 13.62 37.78 -29.53
C LYS A 124 13.55 36.24 -29.55
N LYS A 125 13.16 35.74 -30.73
CA LYS A 125 13.54 34.55 -31.56
C LYS A 125 14.33 33.33 -31.04
N ASP A 126 13.87 32.18 -31.56
CA ASP A 126 14.56 30.91 -31.96
C ASP A 126 15.29 30.12 -30.83
N ASP A 127 15.28 28.78 -30.69
CA ASP A 127 15.26 27.68 -31.66
C ASP A 127 14.94 26.31 -30.96
N LYS A 128 14.76 25.24 -31.75
CA LYS A 128 14.40 23.83 -31.44
C LYS A 128 15.14 23.11 -30.28
N LYS A 129 14.47 22.15 -29.60
CA LYS A 129 14.76 20.68 -29.68
C LYS A 129 13.91 19.77 -28.77
N SER A 130 13.42 18.71 -29.43
CA SER A 130 13.16 17.31 -29.01
C SER A 130 13.24 16.89 -27.53
N GLY A 131 12.24 16.10 -27.12
CA GLY A 131 12.30 15.26 -25.92
C GLY A 131 11.12 14.29 -25.83
N ASP A 132 11.08 13.31 -26.73
CA ASP A 132 10.36 12.04 -26.55
C ASP A 132 10.78 11.39 -25.22
N LYS A 133 9.83 10.88 -24.42
CA LYS A 133 9.94 9.65 -23.61
C LYS A 133 8.55 9.19 -23.14
N ASP A 134 7.87 8.48 -24.01
CA ASP A 134 7.05 7.33 -23.61
C ASP A 134 7.92 6.33 -22.84
N VAL A 135 7.78 6.25 -21.51
CA VAL A 135 8.33 5.14 -20.71
C VAL A 135 7.33 4.75 -19.62
N TYR A 136 6.18 4.22 -20.03
CA TYR A 136 5.39 3.32 -19.19
C TYR A 136 5.25 1.97 -19.91
N LYS A 137 6.39 1.34 -20.15
CA LYS A 137 6.47 -0.05 -20.60
C LYS A 137 7.51 -0.78 -19.75
N THR A 138 7.16 -2.02 -19.36
CA THR A 138 7.99 -3.05 -18.69
C THR A 138 7.80 -3.08 -17.17
N ILE A 139 6.85 -3.88 -16.64
CA ILE A 139 6.92 -5.33 -16.31
C ILE A 139 7.68 -5.58 -14.99
N TRP A 140 7.20 -6.61 -14.26
CA TRP A 140 7.63 -7.25 -13.00
C TRP A 140 6.72 -6.89 -11.80
N GLY A 141 6.01 -7.80 -11.13
CA GLY A 141 6.04 -9.27 -11.12
C GLY A 141 6.39 -9.77 -9.72
N LYS A 142 5.40 -10.33 -9.01
CA LYS A 142 5.44 -11.02 -7.69
C LYS A 142 5.94 -10.21 -6.48
N ILE A 143 5.15 -10.37 -5.40
CA ILE A 143 5.29 -9.80 -4.05
C ILE A 143 6.63 -10.18 -3.42
#